data_AF-A0A7J3VD09-F1
#
_entry.id   AF-A0A7J3VD09-F1
#
_cell.length_a   1.000
_cell.length_b   1.000
_cell.length_c   1.000
_cell.angle_alpha   90.00
_cell.angle_beta   90.00
_cell.angle_gamma   90.00
#
_symmetry.space_group_name_H-M   'P 1'
#
loop_
_entity.id
_entity.type
_entity.pdbx_description
1 polymer ?
#
loop_
_entity_poly.entity_id
_entity_poly.type
_entity_poly.pdbx_seq_one_letter_code
_entity_poly.pdbx_strand_id
1 'polypeptide(L)' 'MGALSPREFFGFEIGEDRKLARWDKIVEYFKHLAENSNRIKVVELGKSTEGNPFILAYISSPEN' A
#
# COMPACT_ATOMS: atom_id res chain seq x y z
N MET A 1 10.66 -5.38 -12.74
CA MET A 1 10.94 -4.25 -11.83
C MET A 1 10.43 -4.67 -10.45
N GLY A 2 11.18 -4.41 -9.38
CA GLY A 2 10.80 -4.83 -8.03
C GLY A 2 9.86 -3.84 -7.35
N ALA A 3 9.35 -4.21 -6.18
CA ALA A 3 8.61 -3.31 -5.31
C ALA A 3 9.45 -2.06 -5.00
N LEU A 4 8.83 -0.88 -5.09
CA LEU A 4 9.48 0.40 -4.77
C LEU A 4 9.53 0.58 -3.26
N SER A 5 10.60 1.19 -2.75
CA SER A 5 10.59 1.65 -1.36
C SER A 5 9.55 2.75 -1.15
N PRO A 6 9.09 2.98 0.09
CA PRO A 6 8.15 4.07 0.37
C PRO A 6 8.68 5.44 -0.08
N ARG A 7 9.95 5.74 0.17
CA ARG A 7 10.56 7.03 -0.22
C ARG A 7 10.52 7.23 -1.74
N GLU A 8 10.81 6.19 -2.53
CA GLU A 8 10.77 6.26 -3.99
C GLU A 8 9.33 6.45 -4.52
N PHE A 9 8.34 5.81 -3.91
CA PHE A 9 6.95 5.90 -4.34
C PHE A 9 6.29 7.23 -3.94
N PHE A 10 6.49 7.66 -2.69
CA PHE A 10 5.86 8.86 -2.14
C PHE A 10 6.66 10.15 -2.40
N GLY A 11 7.96 10.04 -2.71
CA GLY A 11 8.85 11.18 -2.93
C GLY A 11 9.31 11.88 -1.64
N PHE A 12 9.03 11.30 -0.48
CA PHE A 12 9.43 11.79 0.83
C PHE A 12 9.50 10.64 1.85
N GLU A 13 10.16 10.87 2.98
CA GLU A 13 10.23 9.89 4.07
C GLU A 13 8.89 9.83 4.82
N ILE A 14 8.35 8.62 5.02
CA ILE A 14 7.11 8.48 5.79
C ILE A 14 7.36 8.93 7.23
N GLY A 15 6.56 9.88 7.70
CA GLY A 15 6.72 10.53 9.00
C GLY A 15 7.55 11.82 8.98
N GLU A 16 7.99 12.28 7.79
CA GLU A 16 8.64 13.59 7.64
C GLU A 16 7.71 14.74 8.05
N ASP A 17 8.27 15.76 8.71
CA ASP A 17 7.51 16.92 9.21
C ASP A 17 6.69 17.60 8.10
N ARG A 18 5.43 17.89 8.42
CA ARG A 18 4.44 18.52 7.51
C ARG A 18 4.17 17.75 6.21
N LYS A 19 4.55 16.47 6.10
CA LYS A 19 4.21 15.61 4.96
C LYS A 19 3.35 14.43 5.40
N LEU A 20 2.17 14.33 4.78
CA LEU A 20 1.20 13.27 5.08
C LEU A 20 0.83 12.53 3.79
N ALA A 21 1.03 11.22 3.79
CA ALA A 21 0.58 10.37 2.69
C ALA A 21 -0.95 10.32 2.71
N ARG A 22 -1.56 10.67 1.58
CA ARG A 22 -3.01 10.58 1.40
C ARG A 22 -3.45 9.12 1.28
N TRP A 23 -4.68 8.84 1.71
CA TRP A 23 -5.22 7.47 1.70
C TRP A 23 -5.26 6.83 0.30
N ASP A 24 -5.67 7.59 -0.72
CA ASP A 24 -5.65 7.15 -2.12
C ASP A 24 -4.25 6.66 -2.54
N LYS A 25 -3.20 7.41 -2.20
CA LYS A 25 -1.80 7.03 -2.45
C LYS A 25 -1.34 5.83 -1.64
N ILE A 26 -1.81 5.67 -0.40
CA ILE A 26 -1.52 4.47 0.40
C ILE A 26 -2.12 3.23 -0.28
N VAL A 27 -3.38 3.31 -0.74
CA VAL A 27 -4.03 2.20 -1.45
C VAL A 27 -3.29 1.87 -2.76
N GLU A 28 -2.88 2.89 -3.54
CA GLU A 28 -2.05 2.69 -4.73
C GLU A 28 -0.73 1.99 -4.40
N TYR A 29 -0.06 2.40 -3.32
CA TYR A 29 1.20 1.78 -2.91
C TYR A 29 1.05 0.30 -2.54
N PHE A 30 0.02 -0.04 -1.77
CA PHE A 30 -0.23 -1.45 -1.41
C PHE A 30 -0.60 -2.31 -2.63
N LYS A 31 -1.32 -1.75 -3.62
CA LYS A 31 -1.55 -2.42 -4.91
C LYS A 31 -0.26 -2.64 -5.68
N HIS A 32 0.61 -1.62 -5.76
CA HIS A 32 1.95 -1.74 -6.36
C HIS A 32 2.77 -2.85 -5.68
N LEU A 33 2.75 -2.91 -4.35
CA LEU A 33 3.44 -3.96 -3.60
C LEU A 33 2.90 -5.36 -3.91
N ALA A 34 1.58 -5.52 -4.00
CA ALA A 34 0.96 -6.81 -4.35
C ALA A 34 1.29 -7.27 -5.78
N GLU A 35 1.40 -6.33 -6.73
CA GLU A 35 1.78 -6.63 -8.12
C GLU A 35 3.26 -7.01 -8.27
N ASN A 36 4.12 -6.50 -7.38
CA ASN A 36 5.57 -6.62 -7.48
C ASN A 36 6.21 -7.47 -6.37
N SER A 37 5.41 -8.17 -5.55
CA SER A 37 5.88 -9.05 -4.47
C SER A 37 5.05 -10.33 -4.40
N ASN A 38 5.71 -11.48 -4.35
CA ASN A 38 5.05 -12.78 -4.11
C ASN A 38 4.69 -13.02 -2.64
N ARG A 39 4.96 -12.06 -1.75
CA ARG A 39 4.72 -12.15 -0.30
C ARG A 39 3.52 -11.34 0.17
N ILE A 40 2.93 -10.55 -0.71
CA ILE A 40 1.89 -9.60 -0.38
C ILE A 40 0.68 -9.85 -1.26
N LYS A 41 -0.48 -10.00 -0.63
CA LYS A 41 -1.77 -10.03 -1.32
C LYS A 41 -2.67 -8.95 -0.75
N VAL A 42 -3.28 -8.15 -1.62
CA VAL A 42 -4.20 -7.08 -1.22
C VAL A 42 -5.58 -7.36 -1.80
N VAL A 43 -6.61 -7.26 -0.96
CA VAL A 43 -8.01 -7.38 -1.36
C VAL A 43 -8.79 -6.17 -0.89
N GLU A 44 -9.76 -5.72 -1.69
CA GLU A 44 -10.72 -4.68 -1.29
C GLU A 44 -11.92 -5.34 -0.63
N LEU A 45 -12.20 -4.98 0.62
CA LEU A 45 -13.33 -5.49 1.40
C LEU A 45 -14.64 -4.72 1.10
N GLY A 46 -14.54 -3.62 0.35
CA GLY A 46 -15.63 -2.70 0.06
C GLY A 46 -15.19 -1.24 0.24
N LYS A 47 -16.15 -0.37 0.52
CA LYS A 47 -15.91 1.04 0.84
C LYS A 47 -16.04 1.31 2.33
N SER A 48 -15.27 2.26 2.86
CA SER A 48 -15.44 2.80 4.21
C SER A 48 -16.67 3.70 4.31
N THR A 49 -16.98 4.20 5.51
CA THR A 49 -18.07 5.15 5.75
C THR A 49 -17.98 6.41 4.87
N GLU A 50 -16.77 6.85 4.53
CA GLU A 50 -16.52 8.01 3.66
C GLU A 50 -16.36 7.63 2.18
N GLY A 51 -16.69 6.39 1.80
CA GLY A 51 -16.62 5.93 0.40
C GLY A 51 -15.22 5.57 -0.09
N ASN A 52 -14.21 5.59 0.78
CA ASN A 52 -12.83 5.24 0.42
C ASN A 52 -12.65 3.71 0.31
N PRO A 53 -11.78 3.19 -0.58
CA PRO A 53 -11.49 1.75 -0.61
C PRO A 53 -11.00 1.26 0.76
N PHE A 54 -11.62 0.23 1.30
CA PHE A 54 -11.18 -0.41 2.54
C PHE A 54 -10.43 -1.70 2.18
N ILE A 55 -9.12 -1.69 2.38
CA ILE A 55 -8.23 -2.77 1.94
C ILE A 55 -7.77 -3.64 3.10
N LEU A 56 -7.57 -4.93 2.82
CA LEU A 56 -6.86 -5.88 3.67
C LEU A 56 -5.61 -6.36 2.94
N ALA A 57 -4.46 -6.24 3.61
CA ALA A 57 -3.18 -6.73 3.12
C ALA A 57 -2.74 -7.95 3.93
N TYR A 58 -2.55 -9.08 3.24
CA TYR A 58 -1.91 -10.26 3.78
C TYR A 58 -0.42 -10.18 3.47
N ILE A 59 0.42 -10.34 4.50
CA ILE A 59 1.88 -10.30 4.37
C ILE A 59 2.43 -11.56 5.03
N SER A 60 3.01 -12.46 4.23
CA SER A 60 3.51 -13.75 4.69
C SER A 60 4.75 -14.21 3.90
N SER A 61 5.26 -15.40 4.19
CA SER A 61 6.08 -16.13 3.21
C SER A 61 5.18 -16.66 2.09
N PRO A 62 5.73 -16.95 0.89
CA PRO A 62 4.93 -17.50 -0.21
C PRO A 62 4.29 -18.86 0.10
N GLU A 63 4.87 -19.63 1.01
CA GLU A 63 4.48 -21.02 1.31
C GLU A 63 3.40 -21.17 2.41
N ASN A 64 2.97 -20.04 2.99
CA ASN A 64 1.97 -19.87 4.06
C ASN A 64 1.36 -21.14 4.71
#